data_AF-R2T0Z4-F1
#
_entry.id   AF-R2T0Z4-F1
#
_cell.length_a   1.000
_cell.length_b   1.000
_cell.length_c   1.000
_cell.angle_alpha   90.00
_cell.angle_beta   90.00
_cell.angle_gamma   90.00
#
_symmetry.space_group_name_H-M   'P 1'
#
loop_
_entity.id
_entity.type
_entity.pdbx_description
1 polymer ?
#
loop_
_entity_poly.entity_id
_entity_poly.type
_entity_poly.pdbx_seq_one_letter_code
_entity_poly.pdbx_strand_id
1 'polypeptide(L)'
;MRKKLLLSILFFSGLALFFNSNEAQAASQTLFRVYNPNSGEHFYTKDSNEKDFLVNVGWHDEGIAWETPGNGIPVYRLYNPNAGDHHYTMDVNEYNHLERVGWRKEGEAFKSVDLSSKEKPIGIPVYRAYNPNAKAGAHNFTINFNEQKHLIQVGWRDEKIAFYAHHGSNDYFNIKVVHKSGTKVLKESTTRVKEGFNYVAKAENFPGYELTGNNTQEIKNITSSKEIVFNYVKVNKDKLTSALKTVDGLNANDYTPNSWDKLIASRDAAKDTAAREDATQKEVNDRLKDLNERIKELVGRANFQALEDLYLSAKGIGPQHYADYATYLLFHDAYAGAYTRINDLNSSQTEVDDALNKLQGMIASAKADASQAMLDQLQALYDEGMTKDQNDYTPASWNELNNCLNVAKDILDSERPIEETTQPALDNLQNALNNLVIKPDKTALQTLYDSSQGLGTADFNLYDEYLAYHKAMADADGILKDNNKSQQQVDDCLAALEAALSKKLP
;
A
#
# COMPACT_ATOMS: atom_id res chain seq x y z
N MET A 1 -32.92 16.74 26.55
CA MET A 1 -33.65 15.94 25.54
C MET A 1 -32.66 15.45 24.48
N ARG A 2 -32.60 14.11 24.31
CA ARG A 2 -32.09 13.30 23.18
C ARG A 2 -30.90 13.81 22.33
N LYS A 3 -29.73 13.22 22.59
CA LYS A 3 -28.58 13.09 21.66
C LYS A 3 -28.88 11.99 20.63
N LYS A 4 -28.60 12.24 19.34
CA LYS A 4 -28.48 11.20 18.29
C LYS A 4 -27.00 10.96 18.02
N LEU A 5 -26.58 9.71 18.18
CA LEU A 5 -25.23 9.19 18.04
C LEU A 5 -25.03 8.71 16.58
N LEU A 6 -23.92 9.12 15.97
CA LEU A 6 -23.51 8.70 14.62
C LEU A 6 -22.88 7.29 14.66
N LEU A 7 -23.25 6.52 13.64
CA LEU A 7 -23.05 5.10 13.43
C LEU A 7 -21.58 4.80 13.08
N SER A 8 -20.87 4.11 13.95
CA SER A 8 -19.53 3.55 13.68
C SER A 8 -19.69 2.11 13.21
N ILE A 9 -19.25 1.82 11.99
CA ILE A 9 -19.22 0.46 11.40
C ILE A 9 -18.06 -0.29 12.07
N LEU A 10 -18.39 -1.13 13.06
CA LEU A 10 -17.52 -2.13 13.64
C LEU A 10 -17.75 -3.45 12.89
N PHE A 11 -16.74 -3.92 12.17
CA PHE A 11 -16.64 -5.31 11.72
C PHE A 11 -16.45 -6.21 12.95
N PHE A 12 -17.57 -6.64 13.55
CA PHE A 12 -17.56 -7.71 14.53
C PHE A 12 -17.40 -9.04 13.77
N SER A 13 -16.21 -9.62 13.85
CA SER A 13 -15.98 -11.03 13.54
C SER A 13 -16.88 -11.87 14.44
N GLY A 14 -17.99 -12.36 13.87
CA GLY A 14 -18.92 -13.24 14.56
C GLY A 14 -18.22 -14.52 14.98
N LEU A 15 -17.89 -14.60 16.27
CA LEU A 15 -17.58 -15.84 16.96
C LEU A 15 -18.87 -16.68 16.96
N ALA A 16 -19.07 -17.45 15.90
CA ALA A 16 -20.15 -18.42 15.83
C ALA A 16 -19.82 -19.56 16.80
N LEU A 17 -20.38 -19.47 18.00
CA LEU A 17 -20.52 -20.61 18.91
C LEU A 17 -21.46 -21.62 18.26
N PHE A 18 -20.90 -22.52 17.47
CA PHE A 18 -21.62 -23.68 16.96
C PHE A 18 -21.84 -24.68 18.10
N PHE A 19 -23.05 -24.70 18.62
CA PHE A 19 -23.54 -25.82 19.42
C PHE A 19 -23.50 -27.08 18.54
N ASN A 20 -22.59 -28.02 18.83
CA ASN A 20 -22.65 -29.36 18.25
C ASN A 20 -23.79 -30.13 18.94
N SER A 21 -24.97 -30.14 18.35
CA SER A 21 -25.92 -31.22 18.61
C SER A 21 -25.51 -32.41 17.74
N ASN A 22 -24.86 -33.40 18.36
CA ASN A 22 -24.73 -34.72 17.75
C ASN A 22 -26.14 -35.30 17.63
N GLU A 23 -26.68 -35.39 16.41
CA GLU A 23 -27.89 -36.17 16.17
C GLU A 23 -27.54 -37.65 16.38
N ALA A 24 -28.06 -38.22 17.47
CA ALA A 24 -27.93 -39.63 17.77
C ALA A 24 -28.92 -40.43 16.93
N GLN A 25 -28.42 -41.23 15.98
CA GLN A 25 -29.22 -42.24 15.31
C GLN A 25 -29.56 -43.38 16.29
N ALA A 26 -30.78 -43.93 16.20
CA ALA A 26 -31.34 -44.90 17.12
C ALA A 26 -30.42 -46.11 17.37
N ALA A 27 -30.03 -46.31 18.63
CA ALA A 27 -29.23 -47.44 19.09
C ALA A 27 -30.02 -48.76 19.02
N SER A 28 -29.31 -49.90 19.08
CA SER A 28 -29.94 -51.21 19.34
C SER A 28 -30.71 -51.19 20.66
N GLN A 29 -31.74 -52.02 20.75
CA GLN A 29 -32.61 -52.15 21.92
C GLN A 29 -32.67 -53.60 22.36
N THR A 30 -32.72 -53.82 23.66
CA THR A 30 -32.89 -55.15 24.26
C THR A 30 -34.32 -55.63 24.08
N LEU A 31 -34.50 -56.88 23.61
CA LEU A 31 -35.79 -57.55 23.53
C LEU A 31 -35.88 -58.59 24.66
N PHE A 32 -36.94 -58.51 25.46
CA PHE A 32 -37.23 -59.41 26.58
C PHE A 32 -38.14 -60.56 26.14
N ARG A 33 -37.98 -61.74 26.76
CA ARG A 33 -38.88 -62.90 26.60
C ARG A 33 -39.58 -63.19 27.93
N VAL A 34 -40.90 -63.32 27.91
CA VAL A 34 -41.69 -63.74 29.09
C VAL A 34 -42.62 -64.89 28.72
N TYR A 35 -42.76 -65.84 29.64
CA TYR A 35 -43.50 -67.09 29.43
C TYR A 35 -44.77 -67.15 30.28
N ASN A 36 -45.90 -67.46 29.65
CA ASN A 36 -47.15 -67.69 30.35
C ASN A 36 -47.30 -69.18 30.72
N PRO A 37 -47.22 -69.57 32.00
CA PRO A 37 -47.34 -70.98 32.40
C PRO A 37 -48.76 -71.54 32.21
N ASN A 38 -49.77 -70.69 32.10
CA ASN A 38 -51.17 -71.10 31.96
C ASN A 38 -51.56 -71.36 30.50
N SER A 39 -51.06 -70.54 29.57
CA SER A 39 -51.34 -70.70 28.13
C SER A 39 -50.24 -71.46 27.40
N GLY A 40 -48.98 -71.39 27.85
CA GLY A 40 -47.81 -71.89 27.12
C GLY A 40 -47.17 -70.86 26.18
N GLU A 41 -47.69 -69.64 26.17
CA GLU A 41 -47.25 -68.56 25.28
C GLU A 41 -45.89 -67.98 25.65
N HIS A 42 -45.09 -67.62 24.64
CA HIS A 42 -43.90 -66.78 24.78
C HIS A 42 -44.18 -65.41 24.18
N PHE A 43 -43.97 -64.36 24.97
CA PHE A 43 -44.20 -62.99 24.57
C PHE A 43 -42.88 -62.21 24.51
N TYR A 44 -42.74 -61.38 23.49
CA TYR A 44 -41.50 -60.67 23.16
C TYR A 44 -41.76 -59.17 23.09
N THR A 45 -41.01 -58.41 23.90
CA THR A 45 -41.19 -56.95 23.97
C THR A 45 -39.90 -56.20 24.21
N LYS A 46 -39.82 -54.99 23.66
CA LYS A 46 -38.77 -54.01 23.96
C LYS A 46 -39.12 -53.09 25.13
N ASP A 47 -40.38 -53.10 25.57
CA ASP A 47 -40.87 -52.27 26.67
C ASP A 47 -40.71 -53.02 27.99
N SER A 48 -39.81 -52.53 28.83
CA SER A 48 -39.59 -53.10 30.17
C SER A 48 -40.85 -53.02 31.04
N ASN A 49 -41.72 -52.02 30.85
CA ASN A 49 -42.95 -51.90 31.63
C ASN A 49 -43.99 -52.96 31.20
N GLU A 50 -44.08 -53.27 29.90
CA GLU A 50 -44.95 -54.35 29.40
C GLU A 50 -44.49 -55.70 29.95
N LYS A 51 -43.17 -55.94 29.95
CA LYS A 51 -42.56 -57.12 30.59
C LYS A 51 -42.90 -57.21 32.08
N ASP A 52 -42.63 -56.14 32.84
CA ASP A 52 -42.84 -56.11 34.29
C ASP A 52 -44.32 -56.26 34.67
N PHE A 53 -45.23 -55.70 33.86
CA PHE A 53 -46.67 -55.88 34.03
C PHE A 53 -47.08 -57.35 33.84
N LEU A 54 -46.59 -58.01 32.78
CA LEU A 54 -46.89 -59.43 32.51
C LEU A 54 -46.39 -60.34 33.64
N VAL A 55 -45.18 -60.08 34.14
CA VAL A 55 -44.62 -60.80 35.29
C VAL A 55 -45.48 -60.61 36.54
N ASN A 56 -45.94 -59.38 36.81
CA ASN A 56 -46.80 -59.09 37.96
C ASN A 56 -48.16 -59.80 37.90
N VAL A 57 -48.68 -60.09 36.71
CA VAL A 57 -49.93 -60.87 36.53
C VAL A 57 -49.70 -62.38 36.39
N GLY A 58 -48.51 -62.86 36.73
CA GLY A 58 -48.20 -64.30 36.89
C GLY A 58 -47.45 -64.95 35.74
N TRP A 59 -46.88 -64.19 34.81
CA TRP A 59 -45.96 -64.70 33.79
C TRP A 59 -44.55 -64.85 34.37
N HIS A 60 -43.74 -65.73 33.78
CA HIS A 60 -42.36 -65.94 34.16
C HIS A 60 -41.43 -65.08 33.29
N ASP A 61 -40.57 -64.29 33.93
CA ASP A 61 -39.48 -63.59 33.23
C ASP A 61 -38.42 -64.60 32.80
N GLU A 62 -38.18 -64.73 31.49
CA GLU A 62 -37.13 -65.57 30.94
C GLU A 62 -35.87 -64.77 30.55
N GLY A 63 -35.87 -63.47 30.84
CA GLY A 63 -34.76 -62.57 30.64
C GLY A 63 -34.68 -62.01 29.21
N ILE A 64 -33.45 -61.76 28.77
CA ILE A 64 -33.17 -61.17 27.47
C ILE A 64 -33.28 -62.26 26.40
N ALA A 65 -34.16 -62.03 25.43
CA ALA A 65 -34.30 -62.86 24.25
C ALA A 65 -33.09 -62.64 23.33
N TRP A 66 -32.90 -61.40 22.87
CA TRP A 66 -31.80 -60.93 22.03
C TRP A 66 -31.83 -59.40 21.88
N GLU A 67 -30.82 -58.82 21.21
CA GLU A 67 -30.82 -57.40 20.82
C GLU A 67 -31.48 -57.20 19.46
N THR A 68 -32.30 -56.16 19.31
CA THR A 68 -32.92 -55.72 18.04
C THR A 68 -32.28 -54.41 17.58
N PRO A 69 -32.00 -54.21 16.28
CA PRO A 69 -31.35 -52.98 15.82
C PRO A 69 -32.32 -51.79 15.82
N GLY A 70 -31.82 -50.57 16.06
CA GLY A 70 -32.63 -49.34 15.97
C GLY A 70 -33.12 -49.03 14.55
N ASN A 71 -32.38 -49.50 13.54
CA ASN A 71 -32.69 -49.44 12.12
C ASN A 71 -32.70 -50.85 11.52
N GLY A 72 -33.68 -51.19 10.68
CA GLY A 72 -33.84 -52.53 10.13
C GLY A 72 -35.21 -52.74 9.50
N ILE A 73 -35.54 -53.98 9.16
CA ILE A 73 -36.83 -54.36 8.56
C ILE A 73 -37.85 -54.59 9.70
N PRO A 74 -39.05 -53.99 9.67
CA PRO A 74 -40.05 -54.18 10.71
C PRO A 74 -40.47 -55.64 10.92
N VAL A 75 -40.65 -56.03 12.18
CA VAL A 75 -41.33 -57.25 12.63
C VAL A 75 -42.63 -56.82 13.31
N TYR A 76 -43.74 -57.32 12.79
CA TYR A 76 -45.07 -56.93 13.25
C TYR A 76 -45.64 -57.94 14.25
N ARG A 77 -46.36 -57.44 15.26
CA ARG A 77 -47.06 -58.24 16.27
C ARG A 77 -48.58 -58.19 16.07
N LEU A 78 -49.24 -59.34 16.21
CA LEU A 78 -50.70 -59.44 16.26
C LEU A 78 -51.13 -60.26 17.46
N TYR A 79 -52.32 -59.97 17.98
CA TYR A 79 -52.97 -60.70 19.06
C TYR A 79 -54.22 -61.44 18.57
N ASN A 80 -54.37 -62.71 18.93
CA ASN A 80 -55.58 -63.49 18.68
C ASN A 80 -56.51 -63.44 19.90
N PRO A 81 -57.63 -62.68 19.85
CA PRO A 81 -58.53 -62.59 21.00
C PRO A 81 -59.28 -63.89 21.32
N ASN A 82 -59.37 -64.82 20.38
CA ASN A 82 -60.08 -66.09 20.57
C ASN A 82 -59.18 -67.17 21.21
N ALA A 83 -57.87 -67.12 20.95
CA ALA A 83 -56.90 -68.08 21.48
C ALA A 83 -56.06 -67.51 22.64
N GLY A 84 -56.00 -66.18 22.79
CA GLY A 84 -55.11 -65.52 23.75
C GLY A 84 -53.64 -65.76 23.42
N ASP A 85 -53.24 -65.54 22.16
CA ASP A 85 -51.88 -65.82 21.66
C ASP A 85 -51.37 -64.67 20.78
N HIS A 86 -50.06 -64.44 20.77
CA HIS A 86 -49.40 -63.44 19.93
C HIS A 86 -48.59 -64.08 18.79
N HIS A 87 -48.61 -63.42 17.63
CA HIS A 87 -47.82 -63.82 16.46
C HIS A 87 -46.88 -62.71 16.02
N TYR A 88 -45.68 -63.10 15.56
CA TYR A 88 -44.65 -62.18 15.08
C TYR A 88 -44.24 -62.54 13.66
N THR A 89 -44.28 -61.56 12.75
CA THR A 89 -43.95 -61.79 11.34
C THR A 89 -43.30 -60.60 10.67
N MET A 90 -42.37 -60.87 9.75
CA MET A 90 -41.85 -59.89 8.78
C MET A 90 -42.71 -59.83 7.51
N ASP A 91 -43.58 -60.81 7.27
CA ASP A 91 -44.41 -60.87 6.07
C ASP A 91 -45.65 -60.01 6.25
N VAL A 92 -45.66 -58.86 5.56
CA VAL A 92 -46.79 -57.92 5.55
C VAL A 92 -48.07 -58.59 5.02
N ASN A 93 -47.97 -59.59 4.14
CA ASN A 93 -49.14 -60.33 3.65
C ASN A 93 -49.73 -61.24 4.74
N GLU A 94 -48.89 -61.93 5.51
CA GLU A 94 -49.32 -62.71 6.68
C GLU A 94 -49.98 -61.80 7.73
N TYR A 95 -49.35 -60.66 8.03
CA TYR A 95 -49.88 -59.64 8.94
C TYR A 95 -51.26 -59.10 8.51
N ASN A 96 -51.44 -58.84 7.21
CA ASN A 96 -52.72 -58.36 6.68
C ASN A 96 -53.77 -59.48 6.56
N HIS A 97 -53.36 -60.72 6.29
CA HIS A 97 -54.26 -61.86 6.21
C HIS A 97 -54.85 -62.20 7.58
N LEU A 98 -54.00 -62.25 8.63
CA LEU A 98 -54.41 -62.59 9.99
C LEU A 98 -55.46 -61.62 10.54
N GLU A 99 -55.35 -60.33 10.23
CA GLU A 99 -56.39 -59.34 10.57
C GLU A 99 -57.75 -59.69 9.96
N ARG A 100 -57.78 -60.07 8.68
CA ARG A 100 -59.03 -60.42 7.98
C ARG A 100 -59.71 -61.66 8.56
N VAL A 101 -58.94 -62.55 9.19
CA VAL A 101 -59.46 -63.76 9.84
C VAL A 101 -59.62 -63.60 11.35
N GLY A 102 -59.62 -62.35 11.85
CA GLY A 102 -60.07 -62.00 13.20
C GLY A 102 -58.97 -61.73 14.22
N TRP A 103 -57.70 -61.66 13.82
CA TRP A 103 -56.62 -61.22 14.72
C TRP A 103 -56.59 -59.69 14.84
N ARG A 104 -56.15 -59.18 15.98
CA ARG A 104 -55.95 -57.75 16.24
C ARG A 104 -54.52 -57.34 15.94
N LYS A 105 -54.34 -56.36 15.07
CA LYS A 105 -53.04 -55.74 14.79
C LYS A 105 -52.54 -54.91 15.97
N GLU A 106 -51.28 -55.08 16.32
CA GLU A 106 -50.62 -54.30 17.39
C GLU A 106 -49.46 -53.43 16.88
N GLY A 107 -49.12 -53.54 15.59
CA GLY A 107 -48.11 -52.70 14.94
C GLY A 107 -46.71 -53.31 14.91
N GLU A 108 -45.71 -52.45 14.70
CA GLU A 108 -44.30 -52.83 14.73
C GLU A 108 -43.87 -53.10 16.18
N ALA A 109 -43.51 -54.35 16.49
CA ALA A 109 -42.97 -54.69 17.79
C ALA A 109 -41.49 -54.32 17.89
N PHE A 110 -40.70 -54.74 16.90
CA PHE A 110 -39.26 -54.52 16.83
C PHE A 110 -38.77 -54.66 15.38
N LYS A 111 -37.45 -54.60 15.16
CA LYS A 111 -36.85 -54.71 13.83
C LYS A 111 -35.95 -55.95 13.71
N SER A 112 -35.87 -56.49 12.51
CA SER A 112 -34.88 -57.48 12.09
C SER A 112 -33.68 -56.80 11.45
N VAL A 113 -32.51 -57.40 11.57
CA VAL A 113 -31.33 -57.02 10.79
C VAL A 113 -31.63 -57.16 9.29
N ASP A 114 -31.33 -56.11 8.52
CA ASP A 114 -31.41 -56.12 7.05
C ASP A 114 -30.10 -56.65 6.45
N LEU A 115 -30.08 -57.94 6.13
CA LEU A 115 -28.92 -58.58 5.50
C LEU A 115 -28.69 -58.14 4.04
N SER A 116 -29.65 -57.44 3.42
CA SER A 116 -29.52 -56.92 2.06
C SER A 116 -28.87 -55.54 2.00
N SER A 117 -28.65 -54.91 3.16
CA SER A 117 -28.09 -53.57 3.23
C SER A 117 -26.66 -53.51 2.69
N LYS A 118 -26.26 -52.37 2.12
CA LYS A 118 -24.90 -52.15 1.61
C LYS A 118 -23.82 -52.32 2.69
N GLU A 119 -24.21 -52.18 3.96
CA GLU A 119 -23.35 -52.27 5.13
C GLU A 119 -23.07 -53.71 5.57
N LYS A 120 -23.81 -54.71 5.02
CA LYS A 120 -23.66 -56.15 5.29
C LYS A 120 -23.53 -56.50 6.78
N PRO A 121 -24.51 -56.10 7.61
CA PRO A 121 -24.48 -56.36 9.04
C PRO A 121 -24.52 -57.87 9.35
N ILE A 122 -23.92 -58.25 10.48
CA ILE A 122 -24.00 -59.62 10.99
C ILE A 122 -25.34 -59.81 11.72
N GLY A 123 -26.16 -60.74 11.24
CA GLY A 123 -27.43 -61.12 11.87
C GLY A 123 -27.34 -62.51 12.50
N ILE A 124 -27.86 -62.65 13.72
CA ILE A 124 -28.02 -63.95 14.39
C ILE A 124 -29.40 -64.52 13.98
N PRO A 125 -29.50 -65.73 13.42
CA PRO A 125 -30.79 -66.30 13.01
C PRO A 125 -31.71 -66.52 14.22
N VAL A 126 -32.95 -66.06 14.13
CA VAL A 126 -34.04 -66.39 15.07
C VAL A 126 -34.91 -67.47 14.42
N TYR A 127 -34.95 -68.64 15.03
CA TYR A 127 -35.72 -69.79 14.58
C TYR A 127 -37.16 -69.73 15.12
N ARG A 128 -38.13 -70.12 14.29
CA ARG A 128 -39.54 -70.25 14.64
C ARG A 128 -39.95 -71.71 14.69
N ALA A 129 -40.66 -72.10 15.75
CA ALA A 129 -41.27 -73.43 15.86
C ALA A 129 -42.75 -73.29 16.21
N TYR A 130 -43.61 -74.09 15.57
CA TYR A 130 -45.05 -74.11 15.81
C TYR A 130 -45.48 -75.39 16.54
N ASN A 131 -46.24 -75.27 17.62
CA ASN A 131 -46.83 -76.36 18.37
C ASN A 131 -48.25 -76.66 17.88
N PRO A 132 -48.46 -77.70 17.05
CA PRO A 132 -49.79 -78.05 16.56
C PRO A 132 -50.73 -78.59 17.65
N ASN A 133 -50.20 -78.90 18.85
CA ASN A 133 -50.94 -79.52 19.94
C ASN A 133 -51.26 -78.52 21.08
N ALA A 134 -50.85 -77.25 20.93
CA ALA A 134 -51.11 -76.22 21.93
C ALA A 134 -52.58 -75.77 21.94
N LYS A 135 -53.13 -75.51 23.12
CA LYS A 135 -54.48 -74.90 23.26
C LYS A 135 -54.44 -73.38 23.06
N ALA A 136 -53.33 -72.76 23.45
CA ALA A 136 -52.96 -71.35 23.29
C ALA A 136 -51.41 -71.29 23.30
N GLY A 137 -50.77 -70.21 22.84
CA GLY A 137 -49.30 -70.13 22.86
C GLY A 137 -48.60 -71.08 21.89
N ALA A 138 -48.91 -70.98 20.61
CA ALA A 138 -48.50 -72.01 19.64
C ALA A 138 -47.14 -71.77 18.99
N HIS A 139 -46.49 -70.62 19.18
CA HIS A 139 -45.19 -70.32 18.55
C HIS A 139 -44.09 -70.05 19.56
N ASN A 140 -42.88 -70.52 19.25
CA ASN A 140 -41.65 -70.16 19.95
C ASN A 140 -40.65 -69.52 18.98
N PHE A 141 -40.00 -68.46 19.43
CA PHE A 141 -38.92 -67.78 18.71
C PHE A 141 -37.64 -67.82 19.54
N THR A 142 -36.55 -68.34 18.96
CA THR A 142 -35.29 -68.47 19.70
C THR A 142 -34.06 -68.30 18.83
N ILE A 143 -33.02 -67.67 19.38
CA ILE A 143 -31.66 -67.69 18.82
C ILE A 143 -30.88 -68.94 19.23
N ASN A 144 -31.39 -69.72 20.19
CA ASN A 144 -30.75 -70.93 20.67
C ASN A 144 -31.13 -72.12 19.79
N PHE A 145 -30.20 -72.53 18.92
CA PHE A 145 -30.42 -73.65 18.02
C PHE A 145 -30.71 -74.98 18.75
N ASN A 146 -30.20 -75.17 19.97
CA ASN A 146 -30.47 -76.38 20.76
C ASN A 146 -31.92 -76.41 21.27
N GLU A 147 -32.48 -75.25 21.64
CA GLU A 147 -33.89 -75.12 22.02
C GLU A 147 -34.80 -75.44 20.83
N GLN A 148 -34.52 -74.85 19.65
CA GLN A 148 -35.22 -75.17 18.41
C GLN A 148 -35.19 -76.68 18.11
N LYS A 149 -34.00 -77.30 18.19
CA LYS A 149 -33.83 -78.72 17.96
C LYS A 149 -34.63 -79.57 18.94
N HIS A 150 -34.65 -79.20 20.22
CA HIS A 150 -35.41 -79.91 21.24
C HIS A 150 -36.92 -79.84 20.98
N LEU A 151 -37.45 -78.65 20.68
CA LEU A 151 -38.88 -78.47 20.39
C LEU A 151 -39.34 -79.35 19.21
N ILE A 152 -38.54 -79.41 18.15
CA ILE A 152 -38.81 -80.27 17.00
C ILE A 152 -38.83 -81.75 17.40
N GLN A 153 -37.89 -82.19 18.24
CA GLN A 153 -37.83 -83.56 18.74
C GLN A 153 -39.06 -83.95 19.57
N VAL A 154 -39.65 -83.01 20.30
CA VAL A 154 -40.85 -83.24 21.12
C VAL A 154 -42.16 -82.93 20.38
N GLY A 155 -42.11 -82.82 19.05
CA GLY A 155 -43.30 -82.81 18.19
C GLY A 155 -43.74 -81.44 17.66
N TRP A 156 -42.95 -80.38 17.86
CA TRP A 156 -43.21 -79.09 17.23
C TRP A 156 -42.78 -79.11 15.75
N ARG A 157 -43.44 -78.30 14.92
CA ARG A 157 -43.11 -78.13 13.50
C ARG A 157 -42.04 -77.06 13.35
N ASP A 158 -40.99 -77.40 12.62
CA ASP A 158 -39.92 -76.47 12.26
C ASP A 158 -40.38 -75.51 11.16
N GLU A 159 -40.47 -74.21 11.47
CA GLU A 159 -40.83 -73.16 10.52
C GLU A 159 -39.63 -72.34 10.05
N LYS A 160 -38.41 -72.82 10.31
CA LYS A 160 -37.14 -72.24 9.84
C LYS A 160 -36.85 -70.87 10.45
N ILE A 161 -36.01 -70.08 9.79
CA ILE A 161 -35.59 -68.76 10.26
C ILE A 161 -36.72 -67.77 9.99
N ALA A 162 -37.20 -67.13 11.04
CA ALA A 162 -38.26 -66.13 10.97
C ALA A 162 -37.71 -64.74 10.63
N PHE A 163 -36.59 -64.38 11.26
CA PHE A 163 -35.91 -63.10 11.15
C PHE A 163 -34.50 -63.15 11.78
N TYR A 164 -33.77 -62.04 11.80
CA TYR A 164 -32.41 -61.95 12.32
C TYR A 164 -32.29 -60.96 13.48
N ALA A 165 -31.81 -61.45 14.61
CA ALA A 165 -31.42 -60.65 15.77
C ALA A 165 -30.09 -59.90 15.51
N HIS A 166 -29.88 -58.81 16.24
CA HIS A 166 -28.64 -58.03 16.19
C HIS A 166 -27.52 -58.74 16.97
N HIS A 167 -26.33 -58.82 16.39
CA HIS A 167 -25.13 -59.30 17.09
C HIS A 167 -24.61 -58.19 18.02
N GLY A 168 -25.15 -58.12 19.24
CA GLY A 168 -24.69 -57.17 20.24
C GLY A 168 -23.40 -57.64 20.91
N SER A 169 -22.24 -57.19 20.42
CA SER A 169 -21.01 -57.24 21.23
C SER A 169 -20.92 -55.98 22.11
N ASN A 170 -20.21 -56.09 23.23
CA ASN A 170 -19.76 -54.94 24.03
C ASN A 170 -18.36 -54.47 23.61
N ASP A 171 -17.94 -54.79 22.39
CA ASP A 171 -16.61 -54.47 21.91
C ASP A 171 -16.49 -53.00 21.52
N TYR A 172 -15.33 -52.43 21.82
CA TYR A 172 -14.97 -51.06 21.48
C TYR A 172 -13.71 -51.09 20.65
N PHE A 173 -13.72 -50.34 19.56
CA PHE A 173 -12.58 -50.19 18.66
C PHE A 173 -11.92 -48.82 18.83
N ASN A 174 -10.60 -48.79 18.70
CA ASN A 174 -9.82 -47.56 18.77
C ASN A 174 -9.86 -46.86 17.42
N ILE A 175 -10.32 -45.61 17.41
CA ILE A 175 -10.22 -44.72 16.26
C ILE A 175 -9.11 -43.71 16.54
N LYS A 176 -7.99 -43.86 15.85
CA LYS A 176 -6.85 -42.94 15.92
C LYS A 176 -7.04 -41.83 14.89
N VAL A 177 -7.05 -40.57 15.30
CA VAL A 177 -7.07 -39.41 14.40
C VAL A 177 -5.71 -38.74 14.41
N VAL A 178 -5.07 -38.66 13.25
CA VAL A 178 -3.71 -38.12 13.08
C VAL A 178 -3.74 -36.91 12.16
N HIS A 179 -3.24 -35.78 12.62
CA HIS A 179 -2.98 -34.58 11.83
C HIS A 179 -1.49 -34.53 11.54
N LYS A 180 -1.08 -34.55 10.27
CA LYS A 180 0.35 -34.58 9.91
C LYS A 180 0.69 -33.72 8.70
N SER A 181 1.93 -33.26 8.63
CA SER A 181 2.52 -32.60 7.46
C SER A 181 3.78 -33.35 7.04
N GLY A 182 3.68 -34.06 5.90
CA GLY A 182 4.70 -35.04 5.50
C GLY A 182 4.89 -36.11 6.57
N THR A 183 6.10 -36.22 7.11
CA THR A 183 6.44 -37.15 8.20
C THR A 183 6.21 -36.57 9.60
N LYS A 184 5.99 -35.25 9.73
CA LYS A 184 5.77 -34.58 11.02
C LYS A 184 4.32 -34.75 11.47
N VAL A 185 4.10 -35.40 12.61
CA VAL A 185 2.80 -35.40 13.30
C VAL A 185 2.63 -34.07 14.03
N LEU A 186 1.53 -33.36 13.74
CA LEU A 186 1.14 -32.11 14.39
C LEU A 186 0.33 -32.39 15.66
N LYS A 187 -0.56 -33.38 15.58
CA LYS A 187 -1.37 -33.87 16.70
C LYS A 187 -1.91 -35.26 16.40
N GLU A 188 -2.03 -36.08 17.42
CA GLU A 188 -2.79 -37.33 17.34
C GLU A 188 -3.70 -37.49 18.56
N SER A 189 -4.80 -38.19 18.37
CA SER A 189 -5.74 -38.54 19.43
C SER A 189 -6.32 -39.94 19.17
N THR A 190 -6.78 -40.61 20.21
CA THR A 190 -7.44 -41.91 20.09
C THR A 190 -8.73 -41.90 20.89
N THR A 191 -9.83 -42.27 20.25
CA THR A 191 -11.15 -42.37 20.88
C THR A 191 -11.67 -43.79 20.74
N ARG A 192 -12.25 -44.35 21.80
CA ARG A 192 -12.93 -45.65 21.75
C ARG A 192 -14.35 -45.46 21.26
N VAL A 193 -14.72 -46.19 20.21
CA VAL A 193 -16.07 -46.16 19.63
C VAL A 193 -16.63 -47.57 19.68
N LYS A 194 -17.89 -47.70 20.13
CA LYS A 194 -18.58 -48.98 20.25
C LYS A 194 -18.79 -49.59 18.86
N GLU A 195 -18.69 -50.92 18.75
CA GLU A 195 -18.99 -51.65 17.52
C GLU A 195 -20.36 -51.25 16.94
N GLY A 196 -20.43 -51.10 15.62
CA GLY A 196 -21.65 -50.75 14.89
C GLY A 196 -21.97 -49.25 14.81
N PHE A 197 -21.29 -48.40 15.58
CA PHE A 197 -21.51 -46.95 15.54
C PHE A 197 -20.72 -46.27 14.40
N ASN A 198 -21.20 -45.10 13.98
CA ASN A 198 -20.49 -44.21 13.06
C ASN A 198 -19.58 -43.24 13.83
N TYR A 199 -18.51 -42.77 13.20
CA TYR A 199 -17.61 -41.76 13.75
C TYR A 199 -17.24 -40.72 12.70
N VAL A 200 -17.43 -39.44 13.04
CA VAL A 200 -17.04 -38.30 12.20
C VAL A 200 -15.88 -37.56 12.87
N ALA A 201 -14.72 -37.58 12.23
CA ALA A 201 -13.59 -36.75 12.62
C ALA A 201 -13.65 -35.41 11.90
N LYS A 202 -13.31 -34.33 12.61
CA LYS A 202 -13.12 -32.99 12.05
C LYS A 202 -11.64 -32.64 12.07
N ALA A 203 -11.17 -32.01 10.99
CA ALA A 203 -9.81 -31.47 10.93
C ALA A 203 -9.66 -30.31 11.91
N GLU A 204 -8.50 -30.23 12.57
CA GLU A 204 -8.14 -29.10 13.43
C GLU A 204 -7.39 -28.00 12.65
N ASN A 205 -7.33 -26.80 13.22
CA ASN A 205 -6.55 -25.69 12.67
C ASN A 205 -5.17 -25.64 13.32
N PHE A 206 -4.11 -25.52 12.51
CA PHE A 206 -2.74 -25.42 12.99
C PHE A 206 -2.07 -24.19 12.36
N PRO A 207 -1.68 -23.16 13.14
CA PRO A 207 -0.99 -21.98 12.61
C PRO A 207 0.23 -22.36 11.75
N GLY A 208 0.31 -21.79 10.55
CA GLY A 208 1.39 -22.03 9.59
C GLY A 208 1.23 -23.31 8.75
N TYR A 209 0.08 -23.97 8.84
CA TYR A 209 -0.26 -25.18 8.09
C TYR A 209 -1.64 -25.07 7.45
N GLU A 210 -1.74 -25.47 6.18
CA GLU A 210 -3.02 -25.54 5.45
C GLU A 210 -3.47 -26.98 5.29
N LEU A 211 -4.74 -27.24 5.57
CA LEU A 211 -5.34 -28.56 5.36
C LEU A 211 -5.41 -28.89 3.86
N THR A 212 -5.02 -30.11 3.52
CA THR A 212 -5.25 -30.69 2.20
C THR A 212 -6.43 -31.66 2.26
N GLY A 213 -7.42 -31.46 1.38
CA GLY A 213 -8.62 -32.28 1.32
C GLY A 213 -9.76 -31.80 2.22
N ASN A 214 -10.63 -32.73 2.61
CA ASN A 214 -11.87 -32.40 3.32
C ASN A 214 -11.60 -32.12 4.81
N ASN A 215 -12.33 -31.16 5.37
CA ASN A 215 -12.29 -30.81 6.79
C ASN A 215 -13.05 -31.81 7.69
N THR A 216 -13.69 -32.82 7.10
CA THR A 216 -14.36 -33.90 7.82
C THR A 216 -14.12 -35.24 7.14
N GLN A 217 -13.99 -36.30 7.93
CA GLN A 217 -13.93 -37.68 7.46
C GLN A 217 -14.86 -38.55 8.31
N GLU A 218 -15.67 -39.40 7.68
CA GLU A 218 -16.64 -40.26 8.35
C GLU A 218 -16.28 -41.73 8.16
N ILE A 219 -16.36 -42.50 9.23
CA ILE A 219 -16.36 -43.96 9.22
C ILE A 219 -17.75 -44.42 9.63
N LYS A 220 -18.39 -45.22 8.78
CA LYS A 220 -19.70 -45.83 9.09
C LYS A 220 -19.53 -47.27 9.56
N ASN A 221 -20.40 -47.70 10.46
CA ASN A 221 -20.50 -49.08 10.94
C ASN A 221 -19.13 -49.66 11.37
N ILE A 222 -18.58 -49.17 12.48
CA ILE A 222 -17.23 -49.57 12.93
C ILE A 222 -17.22 -51.02 13.41
N THR A 223 -16.37 -51.84 12.80
CA THR A 223 -16.18 -53.28 13.13
C THR A 223 -14.72 -53.64 13.45
N SER A 224 -13.82 -52.65 13.44
CA SER A 224 -12.39 -52.83 13.73
C SER A 224 -11.75 -51.48 14.09
N SER A 225 -10.59 -51.50 14.75
CA SER A 225 -9.80 -50.27 14.99
C SER A 225 -9.33 -49.66 13.68
N LYS A 226 -9.37 -48.33 13.55
CA LYS A 226 -9.06 -47.59 12.32
C LYS A 226 -8.20 -46.36 12.61
N GLU A 227 -7.50 -45.89 11.59
CA GLU A 227 -6.77 -44.62 11.59
C GLU A 227 -7.37 -43.67 10.55
N ILE A 228 -7.66 -42.43 10.97
CA ILE A 228 -8.04 -41.30 10.12
C ILE A 228 -6.86 -40.35 10.06
N VAL A 229 -6.50 -39.91 8.85
CA VAL A 229 -5.37 -39.01 8.65
C VAL A 229 -5.83 -37.73 7.95
N PHE A 230 -5.59 -36.58 8.58
CA PHE A 230 -5.68 -35.27 7.95
C PHE A 230 -4.28 -34.80 7.58
N ASN A 231 -4.07 -34.48 6.30
CA ASN A 231 -2.78 -34.07 5.78
C ASN A 231 -2.73 -32.55 5.64
N TYR A 232 -1.60 -31.95 6.01
CA TYR A 232 -1.37 -30.51 5.98
C TYR A 232 -0.09 -30.18 5.21
N VAL A 233 -0.08 -29.01 4.59
CA VAL A 233 1.11 -28.42 3.96
C VAL A 233 1.56 -27.23 4.78
N LYS A 234 2.84 -27.16 5.12
CA LYS A 234 3.41 -25.99 5.78
C LYS A 234 3.43 -24.82 4.80
N VAL A 235 2.96 -23.66 5.25
CA VAL A 235 2.97 -22.42 4.45
C VAL A 235 4.42 -22.07 4.09
N ASN A 236 4.68 -21.88 2.79
CA ASN A 236 5.98 -21.52 2.25
C ASN A 236 6.10 -20.00 2.12
N LYS A 237 7.10 -19.41 2.78
CA LYS A 237 7.40 -17.98 2.80
C LYS A 237 8.69 -17.60 2.07
N ASP A 238 9.42 -18.56 1.50
CA ASP A 238 10.79 -18.38 1.02
C ASP A 238 10.89 -17.31 -0.07
N LYS A 239 9.92 -17.31 -0.99
CA LYS A 239 9.86 -16.31 -2.08
C LYS A 239 9.57 -14.90 -1.57
N LEU A 240 8.69 -14.77 -0.56
CA LEU A 240 8.39 -13.48 0.07
C LEU A 240 9.62 -12.95 0.82
N THR A 241 10.29 -13.80 1.60
CA THR A 241 11.52 -13.43 2.30
C THR A 241 12.65 -13.06 1.34
N SER A 242 12.76 -13.75 0.20
CA SER A 242 13.75 -13.41 -0.84
C SER A 242 13.46 -12.05 -1.48
N ALA A 243 12.19 -11.75 -1.81
CA ALA A 243 11.79 -10.46 -2.35
C ALA A 243 12.02 -9.31 -1.34
N LEU A 244 11.73 -9.53 -0.05
CA LEU A 244 12.03 -8.58 1.01
C LEU A 244 13.53 -8.26 1.08
N LYS A 245 14.40 -9.28 0.96
CA LYS A 245 15.86 -9.08 0.93
C LYS A 245 16.31 -8.27 -0.27
N THR A 246 15.70 -8.45 -1.44
CA THR A 246 15.96 -7.61 -2.61
C THR A 246 15.63 -6.16 -2.31
N VAL A 247 14.47 -5.87 -1.72
CA VAL A 247 14.05 -4.50 -1.38
C VAL A 247 14.97 -3.87 -0.33
N ASP A 248 15.38 -4.62 0.68
CA ASP A 248 16.31 -4.13 1.71
C ASP A 248 17.71 -3.81 1.15
N GLY A 249 18.05 -4.30 -0.06
CA GLY A 249 19.29 -3.99 -0.77
C GLY A 249 19.21 -2.77 -1.70
N LEU A 250 18.04 -2.15 -1.86
CA LEU A 250 17.86 -0.96 -2.69
C LEU A 250 18.26 0.32 -1.93
N ASN A 251 18.76 1.31 -2.66
CA ASN A 251 19.09 2.63 -2.11
C ASN A 251 17.96 3.63 -2.40
N ALA A 252 17.44 4.28 -1.35
CA ALA A 252 16.33 5.23 -1.46
C ALA A 252 16.64 6.43 -2.38
N ASN A 253 17.90 6.85 -2.45
CA ASN A 253 18.30 8.02 -3.22
C ASN A 253 18.28 7.77 -4.73
N ASP A 254 18.28 6.51 -5.18
CA ASP A 254 18.23 6.16 -6.59
C ASP A 254 16.82 6.32 -7.19
N TYR A 255 15.81 6.53 -6.34
CA TYR A 255 14.40 6.55 -6.73
C TYR A 255 13.69 7.84 -6.31
N THR A 256 12.57 8.13 -6.96
CA THR A 256 11.68 9.23 -6.59
C THR A 256 10.98 8.94 -5.26
N PRO A 257 10.79 9.96 -4.40
CA PRO A 257 10.08 9.77 -3.12
C PRO A 257 8.71 9.08 -3.28
N ASN A 258 7.91 9.49 -4.26
CA ASN A 258 6.57 8.93 -4.47
C ASN A 258 6.57 7.44 -4.81
N SER A 259 7.53 6.96 -5.61
CA SER A 259 7.62 5.54 -5.96
C SER A 259 8.23 4.73 -4.81
N TRP A 260 9.20 5.30 -4.10
CA TRP A 260 9.82 4.69 -2.94
C TRP A 260 8.82 4.48 -1.79
N ASP A 261 8.02 5.48 -1.45
CA ASP A 261 7.04 5.39 -0.35
C ASP A 261 6.01 4.27 -0.58
N LYS A 262 5.57 4.09 -1.82
CA LYS A 262 4.66 2.98 -2.20
C LYS A 262 5.33 1.61 -1.99
N LEU A 263 6.61 1.49 -2.36
CA LEU A 263 7.37 0.26 -2.12
C LEU A 263 7.54 -0.02 -0.64
N ILE A 264 7.87 0.99 0.16
CA ILE A 264 8.09 0.87 1.60
C ILE A 264 6.80 0.42 2.32
N ALA A 265 5.66 1.01 1.97
CA ALA A 265 4.36 0.58 2.53
C ALA A 265 4.06 -0.90 2.22
N SER A 266 4.34 -1.35 0.98
CA SER A 266 4.16 -2.75 0.59
C SER A 266 5.16 -3.68 1.29
N ARG A 267 6.42 -3.26 1.44
CA ARG A 267 7.48 -3.99 2.16
C ARG A 267 7.08 -4.20 3.62
N ASP A 268 6.56 -3.18 4.29
CA ASP A 268 6.21 -3.27 5.71
C ASP A 268 5.03 -4.23 5.90
N ALA A 269 4.00 -4.15 5.06
CA ALA A 269 2.90 -5.13 5.06
C ALA A 269 3.39 -6.56 4.74
N ALA A 270 4.37 -6.71 3.86
CA ALA A 270 4.99 -8.00 3.57
C ALA A 270 5.82 -8.54 4.76
N LYS A 271 6.54 -7.68 5.49
CA LYS A 271 7.26 -8.04 6.73
C LYS A 271 6.30 -8.53 7.81
N ASP A 272 5.17 -7.85 7.99
CA ASP A 272 4.14 -8.26 8.94
C ASP A 272 3.57 -9.65 8.62
N THR A 273 3.21 -9.91 7.35
CA THR A 273 2.76 -11.23 6.91
C THR A 273 3.85 -12.30 7.04
N ALA A 274 5.11 -11.96 6.77
CA ALA A 274 6.22 -12.88 6.95
C ALA A 274 6.41 -13.28 8.42
N ALA A 275 6.23 -12.35 9.36
CA ALA A 275 6.36 -12.58 10.80
C ALA A 275 5.17 -13.36 11.42
N ARG A 276 3.96 -13.22 10.89
CA ARG A 276 2.75 -13.89 11.39
C ARG A 276 2.81 -15.41 11.29
N GLU A 277 2.68 -16.12 12.40
CA GLU A 277 2.66 -17.60 12.42
C GLU A 277 1.41 -18.19 11.74
N ASP A 278 0.28 -17.49 11.80
CA ASP A 278 -1.01 -17.92 11.27
C ASP A 278 -1.27 -17.52 9.82
N ALA A 279 -0.30 -16.89 9.15
CA ALA A 279 -0.44 -16.44 7.78
C ALA A 279 -0.75 -17.61 6.83
N THR A 280 -1.78 -17.43 6.01
CA THR A 280 -2.18 -18.39 4.96
C THR A 280 -1.27 -18.28 3.74
N GLN A 281 -1.22 -19.33 2.92
CA GLN A 281 -0.46 -19.32 1.67
C GLN A 281 -1.01 -18.28 0.70
N LYS A 282 -2.33 -18.04 0.72
CA LYS A 282 -2.96 -16.97 -0.06
C LYS A 282 -2.46 -15.59 0.36
N GLU A 283 -2.45 -15.27 1.66
CA GLU A 283 -1.93 -13.98 2.13
C GLU A 283 -0.46 -13.78 1.75
N VAL A 284 0.38 -14.81 1.92
CA VAL A 284 1.80 -14.77 1.52
C VAL A 284 1.95 -14.50 0.02
N ASN A 285 1.16 -15.20 -0.82
CA ASN A 285 1.20 -15.03 -2.28
C ASN A 285 0.70 -13.65 -2.71
N ASP A 286 -0.38 -13.15 -2.10
CA ASP A 286 -0.94 -11.84 -2.39
C ASP A 286 0.08 -10.73 -2.03
N ARG A 287 0.78 -10.84 -0.88
CA ARG A 287 1.84 -9.90 -0.50
C ARG A 287 3.06 -9.96 -1.40
N LEU A 288 3.48 -11.16 -1.80
CA LEU A 288 4.57 -11.33 -2.75
C LEU A 288 4.22 -10.68 -4.10
N LYS A 289 2.98 -10.83 -4.56
CA LYS A 289 2.50 -10.21 -5.80
C LYS A 289 2.56 -8.69 -5.70
N ASP A 290 1.96 -8.10 -4.67
CA ASP A 290 1.95 -6.64 -4.48
C ASP A 290 3.37 -6.08 -4.36
N LEU A 291 4.25 -6.70 -3.57
CA LEU A 291 5.64 -6.26 -3.42
C LEU A 291 6.38 -6.24 -4.76
N ASN A 292 6.24 -7.31 -5.56
CA ASN A 292 6.85 -7.38 -6.88
C ASN A 292 6.26 -6.37 -7.87
N GLU A 293 4.99 -6.01 -7.74
CA GLU A 293 4.37 -4.94 -8.54
C GLU A 293 4.97 -3.58 -8.16
N ARG A 294 5.11 -3.25 -6.87
CA ARG A 294 5.73 -1.98 -6.45
C ARG A 294 7.20 -1.86 -6.85
N ILE A 295 7.96 -2.97 -6.82
CA ILE A 295 9.35 -2.98 -7.33
C ILE A 295 9.40 -2.60 -8.81
N LYS A 296 8.45 -3.06 -9.63
CA LYS A 296 8.39 -2.72 -11.07
C LYS A 296 7.94 -1.29 -11.34
N GLU A 297 7.22 -0.69 -10.41
CA GLU A 297 6.74 0.70 -10.49
C GLU A 297 7.73 1.73 -9.92
N LEU A 298 8.89 1.28 -9.42
CA LEU A 298 9.95 2.18 -9.01
C LEU A 298 10.36 3.10 -10.15
N VAL A 299 10.44 4.40 -9.85
CA VAL A 299 10.85 5.42 -10.81
C VAL A 299 12.22 5.91 -10.37
N GLY A 300 13.21 5.79 -11.25
CA GLY A 300 14.56 6.31 -11.01
C GLY A 300 14.56 7.83 -10.83
N ARG A 301 15.44 8.32 -9.97
CA ARG A 301 15.60 9.76 -9.74
C ARG A 301 16.31 10.42 -10.93
N ALA A 302 15.83 11.59 -11.34
CA ALA A 302 16.48 12.39 -12.37
C ALA A 302 17.83 12.95 -11.88
N ASN A 303 18.74 13.21 -12.81
CA ASN A 303 19.98 13.93 -12.57
C ASN A 303 19.76 15.43 -12.75
N PHE A 304 19.91 16.19 -11.67
CA PHE A 304 19.67 17.63 -11.62
C PHE A 304 20.94 18.47 -11.79
N GLN A 305 22.13 17.87 -11.78
CA GLN A 305 23.40 18.60 -11.68
C GLN A 305 23.55 19.69 -12.75
N ALA A 306 23.32 19.32 -14.02
CA ALA A 306 23.45 20.28 -15.13
C ALA A 306 22.44 21.43 -15.04
N LEU A 307 21.23 21.17 -14.54
CA LEU A 307 20.19 22.20 -14.37
C LEU A 307 20.52 23.12 -13.20
N GLU A 308 21.02 22.58 -12.08
CA GLU A 308 21.46 23.34 -10.91
C GLU A 308 22.63 24.27 -11.26
N ASP A 309 23.64 23.76 -11.95
CA ASP A 309 24.79 24.55 -12.39
C ASP A 309 24.36 25.69 -13.32
N LEU A 310 23.49 25.39 -14.29
CA LEU A 310 22.97 26.41 -15.21
C LEU A 310 22.12 27.46 -14.49
N TYR A 311 21.25 27.03 -13.58
CA TYR A 311 20.43 27.92 -12.74
C TYR A 311 21.30 28.88 -11.91
N LEU A 312 22.40 28.39 -11.34
CA LEU A 312 23.34 29.23 -10.62
C LEU A 312 24.05 30.22 -11.56
N SER A 313 24.48 29.78 -12.75
CA SER A 313 25.14 30.67 -13.72
C SER A 313 24.23 31.76 -14.31
N ALA A 314 22.90 31.55 -14.28
CA ALA A 314 21.93 32.52 -14.76
C ALA A 314 21.60 33.61 -13.74
N LYS A 315 22.14 33.52 -12.51
CA LYS A 315 21.96 34.56 -11.49
C LYS A 315 22.47 35.91 -12.01
N GLY A 316 21.75 36.98 -11.69
CA GLY A 316 22.10 38.35 -12.08
C GLY A 316 21.66 38.76 -13.50
N ILE A 317 21.15 37.83 -14.31
CA ILE A 317 20.54 38.19 -15.61
C ILE A 317 19.25 38.97 -15.36
N GLY A 318 19.31 40.28 -15.60
CA GLY A 318 18.19 41.21 -15.55
C GLY A 318 17.71 41.69 -16.94
N PRO A 319 16.67 42.54 -17.00
CA PRO A 319 16.08 43.05 -18.24
C PRO A 319 17.07 43.68 -19.22
N GLN A 320 18.11 44.34 -18.70
CA GLN A 320 19.15 45.00 -19.48
C GLN A 320 19.96 44.04 -20.37
N HIS A 321 19.97 42.74 -20.05
CA HIS A 321 20.68 41.70 -20.81
C HIS A 321 19.88 41.21 -22.01
N TYR A 322 18.66 41.70 -22.24
CA TYR A 322 17.83 41.28 -23.37
C TYR A 322 17.53 42.46 -24.29
N ALA A 323 17.23 42.14 -25.55
CA ALA A 323 16.88 43.15 -26.56
C ALA A 323 15.58 43.91 -26.21
N ASP A 324 14.64 43.21 -25.57
CA ASP A 324 13.37 43.77 -25.12
C ASP A 324 12.87 43.08 -23.85
N TYR A 325 11.92 43.73 -23.19
CA TYR A 325 11.33 43.24 -21.94
C TYR A 325 10.52 41.95 -22.12
N ALA A 326 9.94 41.72 -23.31
CA ALA A 326 9.16 40.51 -23.57
C ALA A 326 10.04 39.25 -23.59
N THR A 327 11.23 39.35 -24.17
CA THR A 327 12.24 38.29 -24.18
C THR A 327 12.77 38.02 -22.78
N TYR A 328 12.98 39.07 -21.98
CA TYR A 328 13.33 38.92 -20.56
C TYR A 328 12.27 38.16 -19.77
N LEU A 329 10.98 38.39 -20.02
CA LEU A 329 9.91 37.63 -19.34
C LEU A 329 9.96 36.14 -19.68
N LEU A 330 10.30 35.77 -20.91
CA LEU A 330 10.51 34.36 -21.28
C LEU A 330 11.69 33.73 -20.52
N PHE A 331 12.76 34.49 -20.28
CA PHE A 331 13.88 34.05 -19.45
C PHE A 331 13.44 33.87 -18.00
N HIS A 332 12.72 34.84 -17.45
CA HIS A 332 12.23 34.78 -16.07
C HIS A 332 11.34 33.55 -15.84
N ASP A 333 10.44 33.25 -16.77
CA ASP A 333 9.60 32.05 -16.74
C ASP A 333 10.44 30.76 -16.82
N ALA A 334 11.44 30.71 -17.71
CA ALA A 334 12.34 29.57 -17.82
C ALA A 334 13.18 29.36 -16.53
N TYR A 335 13.65 30.45 -15.91
CA TYR A 335 14.39 30.44 -14.66
C TYR A 335 13.54 29.95 -13.48
N ALA A 336 12.31 30.43 -13.36
CA ALA A 336 11.35 29.96 -12.36
C ALA A 336 10.94 28.49 -12.59
N GLY A 337 10.80 28.09 -13.86
CA GLY A 337 10.57 26.71 -14.27
C GLY A 337 11.71 25.79 -13.82
N ALA A 338 12.97 26.18 -14.05
CA ALA A 338 14.14 25.45 -13.59
C ALA A 338 14.18 25.28 -12.07
N TYR A 339 13.94 26.36 -11.31
CA TYR A 339 13.86 26.29 -9.84
C TYR A 339 12.79 25.32 -9.37
N THR A 340 11.62 25.34 -10.00
CA THR A 340 10.51 24.42 -9.66
C THR A 340 10.94 22.96 -9.83
N ARG A 341 11.66 22.63 -10.91
CA ARG A 341 12.13 21.26 -11.18
C ARG A 341 13.20 20.81 -10.21
N ILE A 342 14.19 21.65 -9.92
CA ILE A 342 15.26 21.37 -8.94
C ILE A 342 14.66 21.00 -7.57
N ASN A 343 13.56 21.65 -7.17
CA ASN A 343 12.91 21.41 -5.89
C ASN A 343 11.86 20.28 -5.91
N ASP A 344 11.55 19.70 -7.07
CA ASP A 344 10.64 18.56 -7.20
C ASP A 344 11.43 17.27 -7.44
N LEU A 345 11.74 16.57 -6.36
CA LEU A 345 12.47 15.29 -6.39
C LEU A 345 11.71 14.15 -7.10
N ASN A 346 10.46 14.36 -7.53
CA ASN A 346 9.69 13.43 -8.33
C ASN A 346 9.70 13.74 -9.83
N SER A 347 10.33 14.85 -10.24
CA SER A 347 10.43 15.22 -11.65
C SER A 347 11.15 14.12 -12.44
N SER A 348 10.62 13.85 -13.64
CA SER A 348 11.23 12.91 -14.58
C SER A 348 12.48 13.51 -15.23
N GLN A 349 13.37 12.66 -15.73
CA GLN A 349 14.56 13.12 -16.45
C GLN A 349 14.19 14.03 -17.64
N THR A 350 13.13 13.68 -18.37
CA THR A 350 12.65 14.49 -19.50
C THR A 350 12.19 15.88 -19.07
N GLU A 351 11.49 16.02 -17.94
CA GLU A 351 11.09 17.34 -17.43
C GLU A 351 12.28 18.20 -16.99
N VAL A 352 13.32 17.56 -16.42
CA VAL A 352 14.57 18.21 -16.05
C VAL A 352 15.33 18.67 -17.30
N ASP A 353 15.45 17.79 -18.31
CA ASP A 353 16.11 18.09 -19.58
C ASP A 353 15.37 19.20 -20.35
N ASP A 354 14.03 19.19 -20.34
CA ASP A 354 13.22 20.23 -20.96
C ASP A 354 13.43 21.59 -20.29
N ALA A 355 13.51 21.63 -18.95
CA ALA A 355 13.80 22.86 -18.21
C ALA A 355 15.23 23.36 -18.48
N LEU A 356 16.20 22.44 -18.55
CA LEU A 356 17.58 22.73 -18.90
C LEU A 356 17.67 23.36 -20.29
N ASN A 357 17.09 22.72 -21.30
CA ASN A 357 17.11 23.20 -22.68
C ASN A 357 16.43 24.57 -22.83
N LYS A 358 15.31 24.79 -22.15
CA LYS A 358 14.61 26.09 -22.15
C LYS A 358 15.46 27.19 -21.53
N LEU A 359 16.01 26.96 -20.34
CA LEU A 359 16.85 27.93 -19.67
C LEU A 359 18.13 28.21 -20.47
N GLN A 360 18.76 27.18 -21.01
CA GLN A 360 19.96 27.31 -21.83
C GLN A 360 19.70 28.13 -23.09
N GLY A 361 18.56 27.91 -23.76
CA GLY A 361 18.15 28.71 -24.91
C GLY A 361 17.96 30.19 -24.59
N MET A 362 17.38 30.50 -23.42
CA MET A 362 17.19 31.89 -22.98
C MET A 362 18.50 32.54 -22.52
N ILE A 363 19.43 31.80 -21.92
CA ILE A 363 20.77 32.32 -21.59
C ILE A 363 21.55 32.60 -22.88
N ALA A 364 21.44 31.74 -23.88
CA ALA A 364 22.11 31.92 -25.17
C ALA A 364 21.63 33.15 -25.97
N SER A 365 20.43 33.66 -25.68
CA SER A 365 19.89 34.89 -26.28
C SER A 365 20.17 36.15 -25.46
N ALA A 366 20.78 36.03 -24.27
CA ALA A 366 21.23 37.17 -23.49
C ALA A 366 22.43 37.86 -24.16
N LYS A 367 22.54 39.17 -23.97
CA LYS A 367 23.72 39.96 -24.34
C LYS A 367 24.94 39.42 -23.60
N ALA A 368 26.10 39.51 -24.27
CA ALA A 368 27.35 39.04 -23.72
C ALA A 368 27.76 39.84 -22.47
N ASP A 369 28.24 39.11 -21.47
CA ASP A 369 28.87 39.69 -20.28
C ASP A 369 30.18 40.38 -20.68
N ALA A 370 30.48 41.50 -20.04
CA ALA A 370 31.76 42.17 -20.23
C ALA A 370 32.90 41.24 -19.80
N SER A 371 33.94 41.14 -20.62
CA SER A 371 35.10 40.32 -20.29
C SER A 371 35.88 40.92 -19.12
N GLN A 372 36.55 40.08 -18.34
CA GLN A 372 37.40 40.55 -17.24
C GLN A 372 38.45 41.56 -17.72
N ALA A 373 39.03 41.36 -18.92
CA ALA A 373 39.99 42.27 -19.49
C ALA A 373 39.41 43.68 -19.77
N MET A 374 38.14 43.78 -20.14
CA MET A 374 37.46 45.07 -20.29
C MET A 374 37.24 45.75 -18.93
N LEU A 375 36.85 44.98 -17.92
CA LEU A 375 36.63 45.50 -16.57
C LEU A 375 37.96 45.98 -15.95
N ASP A 376 39.05 45.25 -16.15
CA ASP A 376 40.38 45.65 -15.69
C ASP A 376 40.85 46.95 -16.37
N GLN A 377 40.59 47.10 -17.68
CA GLN A 377 40.87 48.35 -18.41
C GLN A 377 40.00 49.51 -17.91
N LEU A 378 38.71 49.26 -17.67
CA LEU A 378 37.79 50.30 -17.22
C LEU A 378 38.15 50.77 -15.81
N GLN A 379 38.52 49.83 -14.93
CA GLN A 379 39.03 50.12 -13.61
C GLN A 379 40.31 50.95 -13.66
N ALA A 380 41.27 50.60 -14.53
CA ALA A 380 42.51 51.37 -14.66
C ALA A 380 42.27 52.81 -15.12
N LEU A 381 41.38 53.03 -16.09
CA LEU A 381 41.00 54.37 -16.55
C LEU A 381 40.21 55.14 -15.49
N TYR A 382 39.34 54.46 -14.76
CA TYR A 382 38.61 55.05 -13.64
C TYR A 382 39.59 55.53 -12.56
N ASP A 383 40.52 54.67 -12.16
CA ASP A 383 41.56 54.99 -11.17
C ASP A 383 42.43 56.15 -11.66
N GLU A 384 42.84 56.18 -12.94
CA GLU A 384 43.57 57.32 -13.51
C GLU A 384 42.77 58.62 -13.39
N GLY A 385 41.51 58.62 -13.80
CA GLY A 385 40.66 59.82 -13.72
C GLY A 385 40.46 60.32 -12.29
N MET A 386 40.38 59.41 -11.32
CA MET A 386 40.30 59.75 -9.90
C MET A 386 41.57 60.40 -9.34
N THR A 387 42.72 60.30 -10.02
CA THR A 387 43.96 60.99 -9.61
C THR A 387 44.04 62.45 -10.07
N LYS A 388 43.16 62.89 -10.99
CA LYS A 388 43.18 64.23 -11.55
C LYS A 388 42.57 65.23 -10.56
N ASP A 389 43.09 66.46 -10.51
CA ASP A 389 42.54 67.54 -9.68
C ASP A 389 41.64 68.47 -10.52
N GLN A 390 40.38 68.62 -10.11
CA GLN A 390 39.42 69.52 -10.76
C GLN A 390 39.94 70.96 -10.90
N ASN A 391 40.81 71.40 -9.99
CA ASN A 391 41.31 72.76 -9.98
C ASN A 391 42.26 73.06 -11.14
N ASP A 392 42.88 72.03 -11.72
CA ASP A 392 43.84 72.18 -12.81
C ASP A 392 43.17 72.31 -14.19
N TYR A 393 41.91 71.90 -14.32
CA TYR A 393 41.25 71.75 -15.63
C TYR A 393 40.03 72.67 -15.83
N THR A 394 39.74 73.02 -17.08
CA THR A 394 38.57 73.85 -17.41
C THR A 394 37.27 73.18 -16.95
N PRO A 395 36.26 73.97 -16.51
CA PRO A 395 34.98 73.42 -16.08
C PRO A 395 34.31 72.50 -17.11
N ALA A 396 34.41 72.84 -18.41
CA ALA A 396 33.82 72.05 -19.48
C ALA A 396 34.46 70.65 -19.60
N SER A 397 35.78 70.57 -19.74
CA SER A 397 36.48 69.28 -19.88
C SER A 397 36.39 68.43 -18.61
N TRP A 398 36.38 69.06 -17.43
CA TRP A 398 36.20 68.34 -16.18
C TRP A 398 34.81 67.71 -16.05
N ASN A 399 33.76 68.44 -16.45
CA ASN A 399 32.39 67.92 -16.41
C ASN A 399 32.22 66.69 -17.31
N GLU A 400 32.85 66.69 -18.49
CA GLU A 400 32.87 65.52 -19.38
C GLU A 400 33.55 64.31 -18.74
N LEU A 401 34.73 64.50 -18.12
CA LEU A 401 35.42 63.44 -17.37
C LEU A 401 34.54 62.90 -16.23
N ASN A 402 33.97 63.78 -15.41
CA ASN A 402 33.17 63.39 -14.26
C ASN A 402 31.92 62.59 -14.67
N ASN A 403 31.26 62.95 -15.78
CA ASN A 403 30.15 62.18 -16.31
C ASN A 403 30.59 60.77 -16.75
N CYS A 404 31.74 60.65 -17.41
CA CYS A 404 32.28 59.35 -17.82
C CYS A 404 32.70 58.49 -16.62
N LEU A 405 33.29 59.10 -15.58
CA LEU A 405 33.65 58.41 -14.34
C LEU A 405 32.42 57.84 -13.62
N ASN A 406 31.30 58.56 -13.58
CA ASN A 406 30.06 58.05 -12.98
C ASN A 406 29.52 56.83 -13.74
N VAL A 407 29.50 56.89 -15.08
CA VAL A 407 29.09 55.73 -15.91
C VAL A 407 30.02 54.53 -15.70
N ALA A 408 31.33 54.77 -15.68
CA ALA A 408 32.31 53.72 -15.42
C ALA A 408 32.11 53.09 -14.04
N LYS A 409 31.84 53.89 -13.01
CA LYS A 409 31.53 53.41 -11.67
C LYS A 409 30.28 52.54 -11.63
N ASP A 410 29.18 52.99 -12.24
CA ASP A 410 27.92 52.23 -12.27
C ASP A 410 28.12 50.86 -12.94
N ILE A 411 28.96 50.78 -13.97
CA ILE A 411 29.31 49.53 -14.65
C ILE A 411 30.19 48.64 -13.76
N LEU A 412 31.20 49.18 -13.10
CA LEU A 412 32.11 48.44 -12.21
C LEU A 412 31.40 47.92 -10.95
N ASP A 413 30.37 48.62 -10.46
CA ASP A 413 29.55 48.20 -9.31
C ASP A 413 28.46 47.18 -9.69
N SER A 414 28.22 46.92 -10.98
CA SER A 414 27.20 45.97 -11.45
C SER A 414 27.61 44.52 -11.22
N GLU A 415 26.69 43.69 -10.70
CA GLU A 415 26.92 42.24 -10.50
C GLU A 415 27.21 41.49 -11.81
N ARG A 416 26.69 41.99 -12.93
CA ARG A 416 26.84 41.38 -14.25
C ARG A 416 26.89 42.47 -15.34
N PRO A 417 28.07 43.10 -15.56
CA PRO A 417 28.23 44.16 -16.56
C PRO A 417 28.11 43.61 -17.98
N ILE A 418 27.57 44.40 -18.91
CA ILE A 418 27.31 43.99 -20.30
C ILE A 418 28.39 44.56 -21.23
N GLU A 419 28.89 43.75 -22.15
CA GLU A 419 29.92 44.17 -23.13
C GLU A 419 29.49 45.40 -23.94
N GLU A 420 28.26 45.38 -24.48
CA GLU A 420 27.67 46.44 -25.31
C GLU A 420 27.66 47.81 -24.62
N THR A 421 27.54 47.87 -23.29
CA THR A 421 27.59 49.14 -22.53
C THR A 421 28.99 49.45 -21.99
N THR A 422 29.79 48.42 -21.74
CA THR A 422 31.13 48.55 -21.17
C THR A 422 32.13 49.09 -22.20
N GLN A 423 32.06 48.63 -23.46
CA GLN A 423 32.96 49.12 -24.51
C GLN A 423 32.80 50.63 -24.79
N PRO A 424 31.58 51.18 -24.95
CA PRO A 424 31.41 52.62 -25.08
C PRO A 424 31.88 53.40 -23.85
N ALA A 425 31.72 52.86 -22.64
CA ALA A 425 32.20 53.51 -21.42
C ALA A 425 33.74 53.60 -21.37
N LEU A 426 34.44 52.53 -21.79
CA LEU A 426 35.89 52.54 -21.99
C LEU A 426 36.32 53.65 -22.96
N ASP A 427 35.73 53.67 -24.16
CA ASP A 427 36.09 54.61 -25.21
C ASP A 427 35.83 56.07 -24.77
N ASN A 428 34.67 56.31 -24.16
CA ASN A 428 34.29 57.64 -23.69
C ASN A 428 35.18 58.14 -22.55
N LEU A 429 35.49 57.29 -21.57
CA LEU A 429 36.36 57.68 -20.46
C LEU A 429 37.79 57.94 -20.94
N GLN A 430 38.32 57.08 -21.81
CA GLN A 430 39.63 57.28 -22.41
C GLN A 430 39.70 58.60 -23.19
N ASN A 431 38.66 58.90 -23.98
CA ASN A 431 38.58 60.15 -24.73
C ASN A 431 38.47 61.37 -23.80
N ALA A 432 37.67 61.30 -22.74
CA ALA A 432 37.54 62.38 -21.77
C ALA A 432 38.87 62.68 -21.05
N LEU A 433 39.62 61.64 -20.68
CA LEU A 433 40.96 61.77 -20.10
C LEU A 433 41.94 62.45 -21.06
N ASN A 434 41.96 62.02 -22.33
CA ASN A 434 42.85 62.56 -23.36
C ASN A 434 42.51 64.02 -23.73
N ASN A 435 41.24 64.41 -23.62
CA ASN A 435 40.74 65.72 -23.99
C ASN A 435 40.61 66.70 -22.81
N LEU A 436 41.21 66.38 -21.65
CA LEU A 436 41.29 67.32 -20.54
C LEU A 436 42.06 68.59 -20.95
N VAL A 437 41.45 69.75 -20.65
CA VAL A 437 42.03 71.06 -20.97
C VAL A 437 42.46 71.73 -19.67
N ILE A 438 43.75 72.07 -19.54
CA ILE A 438 44.30 72.79 -18.38
C ILE A 438 43.71 74.21 -18.34
N LYS A 439 43.37 74.72 -17.16
CA LYS A 439 42.92 76.11 -17.00
C LYS A 439 44.01 77.07 -17.47
N PRO A 440 43.67 78.13 -18.22
CA PRO A 440 44.67 79.08 -18.65
C PRO A 440 45.18 79.91 -17.45
N ASP A 441 46.46 80.26 -17.46
CA ASP A 441 47.02 81.25 -16.56
C ASP A 441 46.58 82.64 -17.01
N LYS A 442 45.79 83.30 -16.17
CA LYS A 442 45.23 84.64 -16.39
C LYS A 442 45.96 85.72 -15.61
N THR A 443 47.02 85.39 -14.88
CA THR A 443 47.66 86.29 -13.90
C THR A 443 48.16 87.58 -14.55
N ALA A 444 48.84 87.46 -15.69
CA ALA A 444 49.38 88.62 -16.43
C ALA A 444 48.25 89.50 -16.98
N LEU A 445 47.24 88.90 -17.63
CA LEU A 445 46.08 89.62 -18.15
C LEU A 445 45.31 90.32 -17.03
N GLN A 446 45.08 89.66 -15.90
CA GLN A 446 44.39 90.22 -14.74
C GLN A 446 45.15 91.42 -14.18
N THR A 447 46.47 91.29 -14.00
CA THR A 447 47.32 92.38 -13.49
C THR A 447 47.27 93.60 -14.41
N LEU A 448 47.39 93.40 -15.73
CA LEU A 448 47.33 94.48 -16.69
C LEU A 448 45.96 95.13 -16.72
N TYR A 449 44.89 94.33 -16.76
CA TYR A 449 43.51 94.79 -16.72
C TYR A 449 43.23 95.67 -15.49
N ASP A 450 43.65 95.22 -14.31
CA ASP A 450 43.44 95.95 -13.04
C ASP A 450 44.21 97.27 -13.00
N SER A 451 45.48 97.26 -13.42
CA SER A 451 46.32 98.46 -13.47
C SER A 451 45.87 99.49 -14.51
N SER A 452 45.09 99.06 -15.50
CA SER A 452 44.67 99.87 -16.64
C SER A 452 43.26 100.42 -16.49
N GLN A 453 42.57 100.17 -15.36
CA GLN A 453 41.22 100.69 -15.13
C GLN A 453 41.19 102.23 -15.07
N GLY A 454 40.10 102.81 -15.55
CA GLY A 454 39.79 104.23 -15.33
C GLY A 454 40.46 105.24 -16.26
N LEU A 455 41.11 104.79 -17.34
CA LEU A 455 41.61 105.70 -18.38
C LEU A 455 40.44 106.28 -19.20
N GLY A 456 40.50 107.59 -19.45
CA GLY A 456 39.51 108.36 -20.20
C GLY A 456 40.04 108.81 -21.56
N THR A 457 39.22 109.55 -22.31
CA THR A 457 39.61 110.07 -23.65
C THR A 457 40.82 111.01 -23.61
N ALA A 458 41.06 111.67 -22.47
CA ALA A 458 42.19 112.59 -22.28
C ALA A 458 43.55 111.88 -22.14
N ASP A 459 43.56 110.58 -21.86
CA ASP A 459 44.78 109.78 -21.69
C ASP A 459 45.36 109.30 -23.03
N PHE A 460 44.73 109.65 -24.16
CA PHE A 460 45.10 109.21 -25.50
C PHE A 460 45.15 110.39 -26.49
N ASN A 461 45.99 110.26 -27.53
CA ASN A 461 46.16 111.29 -28.55
C ASN A 461 44.98 111.32 -29.54
N LEU A 462 44.49 110.15 -29.95
CA LEU A 462 43.39 110.01 -30.90
C LEU A 462 42.20 109.30 -30.25
N TYR A 463 40.99 109.75 -30.61
CA TYR A 463 39.76 109.12 -30.11
C TYR A 463 39.65 107.64 -30.51
N ASP A 464 40.15 107.26 -31.69
CA ASP A 464 40.18 105.86 -32.15
C ASP A 464 41.11 104.98 -31.29
N GLU A 465 42.19 105.54 -30.73
CA GLU A 465 43.10 104.82 -29.82
C GLU A 465 42.40 104.53 -28.48
N TYR A 466 41.65 105.52 -27.96
CA TYR A 466 40.80 105.33 -26.79
C TYR A 466 39.71 104.28 -27.02
N LEU A 467 39.05 104.28 -28.19
CA LEU A 467 38.06 103.26 -28.53
C LEU A 467 38.67 101.86 -28.60
N ALA A 468 39.87 101.73 -29.17
CA ALA A 468 40.59 100.46 -29.22
C ALA A 468 40.96 99.95 -27.83
N TYR A 469 41.42 100.84 -26.93
CA TYR A 469 41.63 100.52 -25.52
C TYR A 469 40.34 100.06 -24.83
N HIS A 470 39.23 100.80 -24.97
CA HIS A 470 37.96 100.41 -24.36
C HIS A 470 37.47 99.04 -24.83
N LYS A 471 37.61 98.75 -26.13
CA LYS A 471 37.28 97.43 -26.68
C LYS A 471 38.19 96.35 -26.08
N ALA A 472 39.50 96.58 -26.02
CA ALA A 472 40.45 95.63 -25.46
C ALA A 472 40.18 95.35 -23.97
N MET A 473 39.79 96.37 -23.20
CA MET A 473 39.34 96.21 -21.80
C MET A 473 38.07 95.37 -21.68
N ALA A 474 37.08 95.58 -22.56
CA ALA A 474 35.87 94.78 -22.58
C ALA A 474 36.14 93.31 -22.96
N ASP A 475 37.01 93.08 -23.94
CA ASP A 475 37.45 91.74 -24.34
C ASP A 475 38.20 91.05 -23.19
N ALA A 476 39.11 91.77 -22.50
CA ALA A 476 39.84 91.28 -21.33
C ALA A 476 38.91 90.89 -20.17
N ASP A 477 37.92 91.72 -19.84
CA ASP A 477 36.90 91.40 -18.83
C ASP A 477 36.14 90.11 -19.18
N GLY A 478 35.79 89.94 -20.45
CA GLY A 478 35.14 88.72 -20.95
C GLY A 478 36.01 87.47 -20.80
N ILE A 479 37.30 87.56 -21.16
CA ILE A 479 38.27 86.46 -21.03
C ILE A 479 38.53 86.12 -19.56
N LEU A 480 38.69 87.12 -18.69
CA LEU A 480 38.95 86.92 -17.27
C LEU A 480 37.81 86.18 -16.58
N LYS A 481 36.56 86.45 -16.95
CA LYS A 481 35.36 85.77 -16.40
C LYS A 481 35.13 84.35 -16.93
N ASP A 482 35.59 84.02 -18.13
CA ASP A 482 35.35 82.71 -18.75
C ASP A 482 36.52 81.74 -18.49
N ASN A 483 36.30 80.73 -17.65
CA ASN A 483 37.31 79.74 -17.29
C ASN A 483 37.50 78.61 -18.31
N ASN A 484 36.81 78.65 -19.45
CA ASN A 484 36.97 77.69 -20.54
C ASN A 484 37.82 78.22 -21.70
N LYS A 485 38.40 79.42 -21.57
CA LYS A 485 39.29 79.98 -22.60
C LYS A 485 40.59 79.18 -22.70
N SER A 486 41.16 79.11 -23.90
CA SER A 486 42.49 78.54 -24.10
C SER A 486 43.58 79.53 -23.67
N GLN A 487 44.79 79.02 -23.38
CA GLN A 487 45.93 79.89 -23.07
C GLN A 487 46.20 80.87 -24.22
N GLN A 488 46.12 80.41 -25.47
CA GLN A 488 46.28 81.28 -26.64
C GLN A 488 45.28 82.44 -26.66
N GLN A 489 44.01 82.20 -26.29
CA GLN A 489 43.02 83.27 -26.22
C GLN A 489 43.32 84.28 -25.11
N VAL A 490 43.91 83.83 -23.99
CA VAL A 490 44.37 84.72 -22.91
C VAL A 490 45.57 85.55 -23.38
N ASP A 491 46.55 84.91 -24.02
CA ASP A 491 47.77 85.56 -24.50
C ASP A 491 47.47 86.57 -25.62
N ASP A 492 46.59 86.22 -26.57
CA ASP A 492 46.14 87.11 -27.64
C ASP A 492 45.41 88.34 -27.08
N CYS A 493 44.60 88.14 -26.03
CA CYS A 493 43.88 89.21 -25.37
C CYS A 493 44.82 90.13 -24.58
N LEU A 494 45.82 89.56 -23.89
CA LEU A 494 46.88 90.31 -23.22
C LEU A 494 47.64 91.18 -24.22
N ALA A 495 48.11 90.60 -25.33
CA ALA A 495 48.84 91.31 -26.36
C ALA A 495 48.00 92.45 -26.99
N ALA A 496 46.71 92.23 -27.20
CA ALA A 496 45.80 93.27 -27.71
C ALA A 496 45.65 94.44 -26.71
N LEU A 497 45.56 94.14 -25.41
CA LEU A 497 45.48 95.16 -24.36
C LEU A 497 46.80 95.94 -24.21
N GLU A 498 47.95 95.26 -24.21
CA GLU A 498 49.27 95.89 -24.21
C GLU A 498 49.46 96.82 -25.40
N ALA A 499 49.06 96.37 -26.61
CA ALA A 499 49.15 97.17 -27.82
C ALA A 499 48.30 98.44 -27.72
N ALA A 500 47.09 98.36 -27.17
CA ALA A 500 46.24 99.53 -26.98
C ALA A 500 46.83 100.51 -25.95
N LEU A 501 47.38 99.99 -24.85
CA LEU A 501 48.01 100.80 -23.80
C LEU A 501 49.33 101.46 -24.22
N SER A 502 50.02 100.91 -25.22
CA SER A 502 51.23 101.53 -25.79
C SER A 502 50.97 102.92 -26.42
N LYS A 503 49.70 103.26 -26.66
CA LYS A 503 49.26 104.56 -27.20
C LYS A 503 48.89 105.57 -26.12
N LYS A 504 48.92 105.17 -24.84
CA LYS A 504 48.66 106.06 -23.70
C LYS A 504 49.71 107.16 -23.65
N LEU A 505 49.25 108.39 -23.39
CA LEU A 505 50.13 109.52 -23.12
C LEU A 505 50.94 109.29 -21.81
N PRO A 506 52.20 109.76 -21.75
CA PRO A 506 53.09 109.57 -20.60
C PRO A 506 52.59 110.23 -19.31
#